data_AF-A0A7R9UMK4-F1
#
_entry.id   AF-A0A7R9UMK4-F1
#
_cell.length_a   1.000
_cell.length_b   1.000
_cell.length_c   1.000
_cell.angle_alpha   90.00
_cell.angle_beta   90.00
_cell.angle_gamma   90.00
#
_symmetry.space_group_name_H-M   'P 1'
#
loop_
_entity.id
_entity.type
_entity.pdbx_description
1 polymer ?
#
loop_
_entity_poly.entity_id
_entity_poly.type
_entity_poly.pdbx_seq_one_letter_code
_entity_poly.pdbx_strand_id
1 'polypeptide(L)'
;GRSRARSSAWSLLKVRREEPPDEPDGVPPPIEEDAGEYSSAEMRALVQRLHLATKAKGHAQGLVHALRACAFLGMVRFLESHYMLFVTRREHVGLIGPHAVYRIDATVL
;
A
#
# COMPACT_ATOMS: atom_id res chain seq x y z
N GLY A 1 -22.20 -16.95 -8.20
CA GLY A 1 -22.19 -15.87 -7.20
C GLY A 1 -21.32 -16.28 -6.02
N ARG A 2 -20.19 -15.62 -5.80
CA ARG A 2 -19.42 -15.68 -4.55
C ARG A 2 -19.27 -14.26 -4.04
N SER A 3 -20.36 -13.72 -3.48
CA SER A 3 -20.26 -12.56 -2.60
C SER A 3 -19.62 -13.07 -1.31
N ARG A 4 -18.29 -13.01 -1.24
CA ARG A 4 -17.61 -13.04 0.05
C ARG A 4 -18.17 -11.83 0.80
N ALA A 5 -19.01 -12.08 1.81
CA ALA A 5 -19.53 -11.03 2.66
C ALA A 5 -18.34 -10.14 3.04
N ARG A 6 -18.42 -8.85 2.70
CA ARG A 6 -17.38 -7.86 3.00
C ARG A 6 -17.33 -7.70 4.51
N SER A 7 -16.71 -8.64 5.21
CA SER A 7 -16.15 -8.35 6.52
C SER A 7 -15.19 -7.19 6.30
N SER A 8 -15.38 -6.09 7.03
CA SER A 8 -14.55 -4.89 6.94
C SER A 8 -13.18 -5.11 7.60
N ALA A 9 -12.56 -6.24 7.27
CA ALA A 9 -11.21 -6.60 7.64
C ALA A 9 -10.24 -5.85 6.72
N TRP A 10 -9.29 -5.19 7.33
CA TRP A 10 -8.19 -4.47 6.70
C TRP A 10 -6.94 -5.31 6.82
N SER A 11 -6.17 -5.43 5.75
CA SER A 11 -4.80 -5.93 5.78
C SER A 11 -3.80 -4.77 5.78
N LEU A 12 -2.57 -5.02 6.21
CA LEU A 12 -1.51 -4.04 6.26
C LEU A 12 -0.29 -4.54 5.48
N LEU A 13 0.21 -3.70 4.58
CA LEU A 13 1.46 -3.93 3.89
C LEU A 13 2.52 -3.01 4.48
N LYS A 14 3.63 -3.57 4.95
CA LYS A 14 4.76 -2.83 5.49
C LYS A 14 5.85 -2.78 4.43
N VAL A 15 6.42 -1.60 4.21
CA VAL A 15 7.61 -1.46 3.35
C VAL A 15 8.74 -0.85 4.17
N ARG A 16 9.91 -1.48 4.13
CA ARG A 16 11.10 -0.97 4.79
C ARG A 16 11.75 0.11 3.91
N ARG A 17 12.26 1.15 4.57
CA ARG A 17 12.95 2.27 3.91
C ARG A 17 14.39 1.92 3.55
N GLU A 18 15.03 1.08 4.36
CA GLU A 18 16.45 0.76 4.23
C GLU A 18 16.61 -0.52 3.43
N GLU A 19 17.42 -0.39 2.39
CA GLU A 19 17.94 -1.49 1.60
C GLU A 19 19.40 -1.70 2.01
N PRO A 20 19.83 -2.89 2.44
CA PRO A 20 21.23 -3.14 2.74
C PRO A 20 22.10 -2.76 1.53
N PRO A 21 23.24 -2.06 1.74
CA PRO A 21 24.03 -1.46 0.66
C PRO A 21 24.60 -2.46 -0.36
N ASP A 22 24.64 -3.75 -0.02
CA ASP A 22 25.13 -4.84 -0.87
C ASP A 22 24.02 -5.83 -1.24
N GLU A 23 22.75 -5.43 -1.24
CA GLU A 23 21.64 -6.33 -1.60
C GLU A 23 21.74 -6.71 -3.10
N PRO A 24 21.96 -8.00 -3.42
CA PRO A 24 22.22 -8.41 -4.80
C PRO A 24 20.98 -8.27 -5.68
N ASP A 25 21.22 -8.12 -6.98
CA ASP A 25 20.15 -8.14 -7.97
C ASP A 25 19.35 -9.46 -7.88
N GLY A 26 18.02 -9.36 -7.88
CA GLY A 26 17.12 -10.51 -7.81
C GLY A 26 16.60 -10.86 -6.42
N VAL A 27 16.99 -10.13 -5.37
CA VAL A 27 16.33 -10.25 -4.05
C VAL A 27 14.92 -9.64 -4.11
N PRO A 28 13.92 -10.27 -3.45
CA PRO A 28 12.57 -9.73 -3.40
C PRO A 28 12.51 -8.32 -2.80
N PRO A 29 11.54 -7.50 -3.24
CA PRO A 29 11.39 -6.13 -2.75
C PRO A 29 11.15 -6.10 -1.23
N PRO A 30 11.49 -4.99 -0.54
CA PRO A 30 11.44 -4.88 0.92
C PRO A 30 10.03 -4.72 1.50
N ILE A 31 9.08 -5.53 1.00
CA ILE A 31 7.67 -5.55 1.34
C ILE A 31 7.37 -6.77 2.21
N GLU A 32 6.66 -6.54 3.30
CA GLU A 32 6.16 -7.59 4.18
C GLU A 32 4.65 -7.42 4.39
N GLU A 33 3.88 -8.46 4.08
CA GLU A 33 2.46 -8.49 4.40
C GLU A 33 2.27 -8.85 5.87
N ASP A 34 1.53 -8.01 6.60
CA ASP A 34 1.15 -8.29 7.97
C ASP A 34 0.05 -9.36 7.97
N ALA A 35 0.30 -10.48 8.66
CA ALA A 35 -0.64 -11.61 8.72
C ALA A 35 -1.93 -11.30 9.50
N GLY A 36 -2.04 -10.13 10.14
CA GLY A 36 -3.21 -9.70 10.89
C GLY A 36 -4.35 -9.23 10.00
N GLU A 37 -5.57 -9.69 10.30
CA GLU A 37 -6.80 -9.07 9.82
C GLU A 37 -7.31 -8.09 10.87
N TYR A 38 -7.44 -6.82 10.50
CA TYR A 38 -7.82 -5.75 11.43
C TYR A 38 -9.24 -5.27 11.16
N SER A 39 -10.06 -5.13 12.20
CA SER A 39 -11.27 -4.32 12.10
C SER A 39 -10.94 -2.85 11.82
N SER A 40 -11.94 -2.09 11.37
CA SER A 40 -11.78 -0.65 11.15
C SER A 40 -11.35 0.11 12.42
N ALA A 41 -11.74 -0.34 13.62
CA ALA A 41 -11.34 0.27 14.88
C ALA A 41 -9.87 -0.05 15.22
N GLU A 42 -9.45 -1.30 15.05
CA GLU A 42 -8.07 -1.73 15.28
C GLU A 42 -7.10 -1.04 14.32
N MET A 43 -7.46 -0.91 13.04
CA MET A 43 -6.65 -0.20 12.06
C MET A 43 -6.48 1.28 12.43
N ARG A 44 -7.55 1.96 12.86
CA ARG A 44 -7.46 3.35 13.35
C ARG A 44 -6.55 3.48 14.57
N ALA A 45 -6.70 2.58 15.54
CA ALA A 45 -5.85 2.57 16.73
C ALA A 45 -4.38 2.30 16.38
N LEU A 46 -4.11 1.40 15.44
CA LEU A 46 -2.77 1.09 14.95
C LEU A 46 -2.12 2.32 14.29
N VAL A 47 -2.82 2.97 13.34
CA VAL A 47 -2.34 4.19 12.69
C VAL A 47 -2.08 5.31 13.70
N GLN A 48 -2.95 5.47 14.70
CA GLN A 48 -2.76 6.46 15.76
C GLN A 48 -1.52 6.17 16.63
N ARG A 49 -1.30 4.91 17.02
CA ARG A 49 -0.10 4.51 17.76
C ARG A 49 1.17 4.76 16.96
N LEU A 50 1.16 4.44 15.67
CA LEU A 50 2.28 4.73 14.78
C LEU A 50 2.53 6.23 14.66
N HIS A 51 1.48 7.04 14.52
CA HIS A 51 1.61 8.50 14.46
C HIS A 51 2.27 9.08 15.71
N LEU A 52 1.84 8.66 16.89
CA LEU A 52 2.42 9.09 18.17
C LEU A 52 3.87 8.63 18.32
N ALA A 53 4.17 7.38 17.96
CA ALA A 53 5.53 6.83 18.01
C ALA A 53 6.48 7.58 17.04
N THR A 54 6.01 7.94 15.85
CA THR A 54 6.78 8.72 14.88
C THR A 54 7.06 10.14 15.38
N LYS A 55 6.08 10.78 16.05
CA LYS A 55 6.30 12.08 16.73
C LYS A 55 7.35 11.98 17.83
N ALA A 56 7.28 10.93 18.65
CA ALA A 56 8.24 10.71 19.74
C ALA A 56 9.69 10.51 19.24
N LYS A 57 9.87 10.00 18.02
CA LYS A 57 11.18 9.86 17.35
C LYS A 57 11.73 11.16 16.74
N GLY A 58 11.09 12.31 16.98
CA GLY A 58 11.57 13.61 16.53
C GLY A 58 10.98 14.09 15.20
N HIS A 59 10.08 13.32 14.57
CA HIS A 59 9.36 13.77 13.38
C HIS A 59 8.15 14.61 13.80
N ALA A 60 8.30 15.95 13.86
CA ALA A 60 7.28 16.85 14.39
C ALA A 60 5.87 16.68 13.78
N GLN A 61 5.79 16.31 12.49
CA GLN A 61 4.52 16.06 11.79
C GLN A 61 3.91 14.68 12.08
N GLY A 62 4.68 13.74 12.64
CA GLY A 62 4.25 12.35 12.88
C GLY A 62 4.12 11.53 11.61
N LEU A 63 3.26 10.51 11.66
CA LEU A 63 2.87 9.76 10.46
C LEU A 63 2.05 10.67 9.54
N VAL A 64 2.46 10.74 8.27
CA VAL A 64 1.83 11.57 7.23
C VAL A 64 1.12 10.67 6.21
N HIS A 65 -0.07 11.09 5.78
CA HIS A 65 -0.78 10.44 4.69
C HIS A 65 -0.10 10.80 3.36
N ALA A 66 0.56 9.83 2.71
CA ALA A 66 1.28 10.05 1.47
C ALA A 66 0.34 10.17 0.25
N LEU A 67 -0.54 9.19 0.05
CA LEU A 67 -1.42 9.14 -1.11
C LEU A 67 -2.64 8.24 -0.90
N ARG A 68 -3.69 8.48 -1.69
CA ARG A 68 -4.83 7.57 -1.84
C ARG A 68 -4.75 6.95 -3.23
N ALA A 69 -4.72 5.63 -3.31
CA ALA A 69 -4.66 4.89 -4.57
C ALA A 69 -5.87 3.96 -4.74
N CYS A 70 -6.17 3.67 -6.00
CA CYS A 70 -7.14 2.67 -6.41
C CYS A 70 -6.53 1.26 -6.44
N ALA A 71 -5.23 1.15 -6.74
CA ALA A 71 -4.48 -0.10 -6.76
C ALA A 71 -3.00 0.14 -6.48
N PHE A 72 -2.36 -0.85 -5.87
CA PHE A 72 -0.91 -1.01 -5.83
C PHE A 72 -0.55 -2.03 -6.92
N LEU A 73 0.28 -1.63 -7.90
CA LEU A 73 0.65 -2.49 -9.02
C LEU A 73 1.89 -3.35 -8.73
N GLY A 74 2.76 -2.87 -7.84
CA GLY A 74 3.98 -3.57 -7.46
C GLY A 74 5.13 -2.60 -7.18
N MET A 75 6.33 -3.16 -7.06
CA MET A 75 7.57 -2.39 -7.01
C MET A 75 8.45 -2.67 -8.22
N VAL A 76 9.20 -1.66 -8.62
CA VAL A 76 10.22 -1.76 -9.68
C VAL A 76 11.54 -1.21 -9.14
N ARG A 77 12.64 -1.93 -9.36
CA ARG A 77 13.98 -1.46 -9.01
C ARG A 77 14.57 -0.70 -10.19
N PHE A 78 14.96 0.55 -9.98
CA PHE A 78 15.80 1.29 -10.90
C PHE A 78 17.12 1.60 -10.18
N LEU A 79 18.24 1.20 -10.79
CA LEU A 79 19.57 1.30 -10.19
C LEU A 79 19.58 0.67 -8.78
N GLU A 80 19.80 1.48 -7.75
CA GLU A 80 19.97 1.07 -6.36
C GLU A 80 18.71 1.30 -5.51
N SER A 81 17.55 1.56 -6.11
CA SER A 81 16.35 1.90 -5.33
C SER A 81 15.07 1.28 -5.89
N HIS A 82 14.22 0.83 -4.97
CA HIS A 82 12.89 0.34 -5.28
C HIS A 82 11.84 1.47 -5.28
N TYR A 83 11.07 1.55 -6.36
CA TYR A 83 9.98 2.49 -6.56
C TYR A 83 8.64 1.76 -6.42
N MET A 84 7.64 2.43 -5.86
CA MET A 84 6.31 1.86 -5.68
C MET A 84 5.38 2.37 -6.77
N LEU A 85 4.80 1.47 -7.56
CA LEU A 85 3.88 1.86 -8.62
C LEU A 85 2.43 1.79 -8.12
N PHE A 86 1.76 2.94 -8.06
CA PHE A 86 0.35 3.04 -7.69
C PHE A 86 -0.51 3.57 -8.83
N VAL A 87 -1.76 3.09 -8.91
CA VAL A 87 -2.83 3.71 -9.72
C VAL A 87 -3.60 4.66 -8.83
N THR A 88 -3.54 5.96 -9.10
CA THR A 88 -4.21 6.99 -8.28
C THR A 88 -5.61 7.30 -8.81
N ARG A 89 -5.81 7.23 -10.12
CA ARG A 89 -7.11 7.40 -10.76
C ARG A 89 -7.39 6.29 -11.77
N ARG A 90 -8.64 5.87 -11.81
CA ARG A 90 -9.17 4.90 -12.77
C ARG A 90 -10.47 5.42 -13.35
N GLU A 91 -10.72 5.10 -14.61
CA GLU A 91 -11.94 5.47 -15.32
C GLU A 91 -12.71 4.21 -15.70
N HIS A 92 -14.03 4.19 -15.44
CA HIS A 92 -14.88 3.08 -15.85
C HIS A 92 -15.09 3.13 -17.36
N VAL A 93 -14.68 2.10 -18.09
CA VAL A 93 -14.74 2.08 -19.56
C VAL A 93 -15.78 1.11 -20.11
N GLY A 94 -16.36 0.26 -19.27
CA GLY A 94 -17.44 -0.63 -19.68
C GLY A 94 -17.61 -1.85 -18.79
N LEU A 95 -18.48 -2.75 -19.23
CA LEU A 95 -18.82 -3.99 -18.54
C LEU A 95 -18.57 -5.18 -19.47
N ILE A 96 -17.99 -6.25 -18.92
CA ILE A 96 -17.96 -7.57 -19.56
C ILE A 96 -18.75 -8.52 -18.64
N GLY A 97 -20.01 -8.80 -19.01
CA GLY A 97 -20.94 -9.49 -18.11
C GLY A 97 -21.15 -8.71 -16.81
N PRO A 98 -21.02 -9.33 -15.61
CA PRO A 98 -21.14 -8.64 -14.33
C PRO A 98 -19.84 -7.94 -13.86
N HIS A 99 -18.79 -7.93 -14.69
CA HIS A 99 -17.48 -7.40 -14.32
C HIS A 99 -17.27 -5.99 -14.89
N ALA A 100 -17.00 -5.03 -14.01
CA ALA A 100 -16.62 -3.67 -14.40
C ALA A 100 -15.17 -3.62 -14.85
N VAL A 101 -14.95 -3.04 -16.04
CA VAL A 101 -13.64 -2.83 -16.63
C VAL A 101 -13.24 -1.38 -16.45
N TYR A 102 -12.01 -1.17 -15.96
CA TYR A 102 -11.46 0.15 -15.71
C TYR A 102 -10.17 0.36 -16.50
N ARG A 103 -10.00 1.56 -17.05
CA ARG A 103 -8.74 2.03 -17.60
C ARG A 103 -7.96 2.77 -16.50
N ILE A 104 -6.64 2.62 -16.51
CA ILE A 104 -5.72 3.42 -15.69
C ILE A 104 -5.69 4.84 -16.28
N ASP A 105 -6.16 5.82 -15.52
CA ASP A 105 -6.15 7.23 -15.92
C ASP A 105 -4.89 7.94 -15.42
N ALA A 106 -4.43 7.62 -14.19
CA ALA A 106 -3.22 8.19 -13.63
C ALA A 106 -2.47 7.21 -12.73
N THR A 107 -1.15 7.30 -12.76
CA THR A 107 -0.22 6.54 -11.92
C THR A 107 0.72 7.48 -11.16
N VAL A 108 1.36 6.94 -10.12
CA VAL A 108 2.51 7.57 -9.44
C VAL A 108 3.56 6.51 -9.14
N LEU A 109 4.82 6.91 -9.19
CA LEU A 109 6.04 6.14 -8.89
C LEU A 109 6.73 6.70 -7.65
#